data_AF-A0A9E3K1L2-F1
#
_entry.id   AF-A0A9E3K1L2-F1
#
_cell.length_a   1.000
_cell.length_b   1.000
_cell.length_c   1.000
_cell.angle_alpha   90.00
_cell.angle_beta   90.00
_cell.angle_gamma   90.00
#
_symmetry.space_group_name_H-M   'P 1'
#
loop_
_entity.id
_entity.type
_entity.pdbx_description
1 polymer ?
#
loop_
_entity_poly.entity_id
_entity_poly.type
_entity_poly.pdbx_seq_one_letter_code
_entity_poly.pdbx_strand_id
1 'polypeptide(L)'
;AKLKTRDYVVVAQARMSPKMVELADLGLFATFREKTRAGLDILDSSGETLFSARFPERLYDKFDAAPQLLVKSLLFIENRELLDTTYPKRNPAVEWDRFSKAVFDKTAHSVGLGSGGRVAGGSTLATQIEKYRHSPEGRTASLTDKLRQMASATLRSYLDGEDTSKTRRRIVLEYLNTVPLSAKLGYGEVNGIGDGMWVWYGRDFASVNRILSSNSVTPAISPEFALVYKEALSLMIAQRRPAYYLGAGEKDLENLTNSHLRVLAQAGVISPALRDAAVATVLHPALGSGVAPPPANTFVTRKAANAVRNHLANLLGDSRMYNLDRLDLSVRTTLNADAQKAVTAVLRKLTDNEAAAEAGLTGKGMLGNGDPSKV
;
A
#
# COMPACT_ATOMS: atom_id res chain seq x y z
N ALA A 1 1.58 23.29 -16.55
CA ALA A 1 2.33 24.16 -17.49
C ALA A 1 2.88 23.38 -18.69
N LYS A 2 3.70 22.33 -18.50
CA LYS A 2 4.35 21.56 -19.60
C LYS A 2 3.40 20.95 -20.64
N LEU A 3 2.25 20.43 -20.24
CA LEU A 3 1.28 19.87 -21.20
C LEU A 3 0.67 20.96 -22.10
N LYS A 4 0.43 22.16 -21.56
CA LYS A 4 -0.08 23.30 -22.34
C LYS A 4 0.92 23.76 -23.41
N THR A 5 2.22 23.64 -23.17
CA THR A 5 3.27 23.94 -24.17
C THR A 5 3.42 22.84 -25.23
N ARG A 6 2.57 21.80 -25.18
CA ARG A 6 2.51 20.68 -26.14
C ARG A 6 1.09 20.55 -26.71
N ASP A 7 0.36 21.67 -26.76
CA ASP A 7 -0.99 21.79 -27.31
C ASP A 7 -2.08 20.95 -26.63
N TYR A 8 -1.82 20.41 -25.43
CA TYR A 8 -2.86 19.78 -24.62
C TYR A 8 -3.77 20.85 -24.02
N VAL A 9 -5.08 20.64 -24.19
CA VAL A 9 -6.13 21.47 -23.60
C VAL A 9 -6.79 20.79 -22.41
N VAL A 10 -7.20 21.58 -21.43
CA VAL A 10 -7.97 21.08 -20.29
C VAL A 10 -9.43 21.00 -20.69
N VAL A 11 -9.94 19.79 -20.89
CA VAL A 11 -11.35 19.55 -21.24
C VAL A 11 -12.27 19.55 -20.02
N ALA A 12 -11.75 19.09 -18.88
CA ALA A 12 -12.46 19.06 -17.60
C ALA A 12 -11.44 19.12 -16.45
N GLN A 13 -11.82 19.73 -15.33
CA GLN A 13 -10.99 19.82 -14.14
C GLN A 13 -11.86 19.86 -12.88
N ALA A 14 -11.58 18.97 -11.93
CA ALA A 14 -12.16 19.07 -10.60
C ALA A 14 -11.66 20.34 -9.90
N ARG A 15 -12.56 21.07 -9.24
CA ARG A 15 -12.23 22.27 -8.46
C ARG A 15 -12.60 22.06 -7.01
N MET A 16 -11.76 22.56 -6.11
CA MET A 16 -12.08 22.59 -4.68
C MET A 16 -13.26 23.53 -4.45
N SER A 17 -14.16 23.16 -3.55
CA SER A 17 -15.24 24.05 -3.12
C SER A 17 -14.65 25.26 -2.36
N PRO A 18 -15.33 26.42 -2.32
CA PRO A 18 -14.85 27.58 -1.57
C PRO A 18 -14.51 27.23 -0.11
N LYS A 19 -15.32 26.37 0.53
CA LYS A 19 -15.06 25.94 1.91
C LYS A 19 -13.81 25.07 2.03
N MET A 20 -13.54 24.19 1.06
CA MET A 20 -12.33 23.38 1.07
C MET A 20 -11.07 24.24 0.89
N VAL A 21 -11.14 25.29 0.06
CA VAL A 21 -10.05 26.27 -0.10
C VAL A 21 -9.79 27.01 1.20
N GLU A 22 -10.84 27.55 1.84
CA GLU A 22 -10.72 28.23 3.15
C GLU A 22 -10.05 27.34 4.20
N LEU A 23 -10.44 26.06 4.29
CA LEU A 23 -9.85 25.11 5.23
C LEU A 23 -8.41 24.75 4.88
N ALA A 24 -8.07 24.66 3.60
CA ALA A 24 -6.70 24.45 3.14
C ALA A 24 -5.80 25.65 3.46
N ASP A 25 -6.31 26.88 3.33
CA ASP A 25 -5.60 28.11 3.69
C ASP A 25 -5.31 28.18 5.21
N LEU A 26 -6.12 27.53 6.04
CA LEU A 26 -5.86 27.32 7.48
C LEU A 26 -4.84 26.20 7.76
N GLY A 27 -4.35 25.53 6.72
CA GLY A 27 -3.36 24.45 6.81
C GLY A 27 -3.95 23.06 7.02
N LEU A 28 -5.26 22.86 6.80
CA LEU A 28 -5.86 21.52 6.80
C LEU A 28 -5.63 20.82 5.46
N PHE A 29 -5.57 19.49 5.49
CA PHE A 29 -5.44 18.71 4.27
C PHE A 29 -6.75 18.67 3.50
N ALA A 30 -6.66 18.63 2.16
CA ALA A 30 -7.82 18.64 1.28
C ALA A 30 -8.78 17.48 1.62
N THR A 31 -10.04 17.82 1.86
CA THR A 31 -11.04 16.87 2.37
C THR A 31 -11.76 16.17 1.22
N PHE A 32 -11.08 15.22 0.57
CA PHE A 32 -11.67 14.36 -0.45
C PHE A 32 -11.40 12.88 -0.15
N ARG A 33 -12.08 12.00 -0.90
CA ARG A 33 -11.87 10.55 -0.83
C ARG A 33 -10.55 10.19 -1.51
N GLU A 34 -9.53 9.90 -0.73
CA GLU A 34 -8.25 9.44 -1.25
C GLU A 34 -8.33 7.99 -1.72
N LYS A 35 -7.61 7.68 -2.80
CA LYS A 35 -7.45 6.30 -3.26
C LYS A 35 -6.32 5.62 -2.48
N THR A 36 -6.49 4.35 -2.14
CA THR A 36 -5.43 3.53 -1.54
C THR A 36 -4.50 2.90 -2.58
N ARG A 37 -4.90 2.94 -3.86
CA ARG A 37 -4.16 2.41 -5.00
C ARG A 37 -4.16 3.43 -6.12
N ALA A 38 -2.99 3.62 -6.70
CA ALA A 38 -2.75 4.44 -7.88
C ALA A 38 -1.94 3.64 -8.90
N GLY A 39 -1.77 4.19 -10.09
CA GLY A 39 -0.83 3.68 -11.06
C GLY A 39 -1.17 4.08 -12.49
N LEU A 40 -0.27 3.69 -13.39
CA LEU A 40 -0.32 4.08 -14.78
C LEU A 40 -1.13 3.09 -15.61
N ASP A 41 -2.11 3.59 -16.36
CA ASP A 41 -2.77 2.88 -17.46
C ASP A 41 -2.41 3.49 -18.80
N ILE A 42 -2.00 2.65 -19.73
CA ILE A 42 -1.81 3.00 -21.14
C ILE A 42 -2.79 2.18 -21.94
N LEU A 43 -3.70 2.86 -22.61
CA LEU A 43 -4.74 2.29 -23.44
C LEU A 43 -4.42 2.53 -24.93
N ASP A 44 -4.85 1.60 -25.76
CA ASP A 44 -4.81 1.73 -27.21
C ASP A 44 -5.95 2.66 -27.70
N SER A 45 -6.03 2.87 -29.02
CA SER A 45 -7.04 3.71 -29.65
C SER A 45 -8.48 3.25 -29.38
N SER A 46 -8.71 1.93 -29.29
CA SER A 46 -10.02 1.35 -28.95
C SER A 46 -10.34 1.41 -27.45
N GLY A 47 -9.31 1.54 -26.60
CA GLY A 47 -9.42 1.54 -25.15
C GLY A 47 -8.95 0.25 -24.49
N GLU A 48 -8.35 -0.68 -25.25
CA GLU A 48 -7.73 -1.90 -24.71
C GLU A 48 -6.44 -1.55 -23.96
N THR A 49 -6.17 -2.23 -22.85
CA THR A 49 -4.98 -1.99 -22.04
C THR A 49 -3.71 -2.50 -22.74
N LEU A 50 -2.80 -1.58 -23.09
CA LEU A 50 -1.45 -1.88 -23.57
C LEU A 50 -0.46 -2.10 -22.42
N PHE A 51 -0.63 -1.36 -21.33
CA PHE A 51 0.18 -1.47 -20.13
C PHE A 51 -0.62 -1.01 -18.91
N SER A 52 -0.41 -1.69 -17.79
CA SER A 52 -0.97 -1.30 -16.51
C SER A 52 0.07 -1.53 -15.41
N ALA A 53 0.25 -0.53 -14.56
CA ALA A 53 0.97 -0.63 -13.31
C ALA A 53 0.02 -0.24 -12.17
N ARG A 54 0.16 -0.90 -11.02
CA ARG A 54 -0.64 -0.64 -9.82
C ARG A 54 0.26 -0.64 -8.60
N PHE A 55 0.04 0.31 -7.71
CA PHE A 55 0.74 0.37 -6.44
C PHE A 55 -0.20 0.87 -5.33
N PRO A 56 -0.28 0.19 -4.17
CA PRO A 56 0.33 -1.12 -3.87
C PRO A 56 -0.27 -2.24 -4.73
N GLU A 57 0.53 -3.27 -5.03
CA GLU A 57 0.13 -4.40 -5.89
C GLU A 57 -0.82 -5.36 -5.16
N ARG A 58 -0.66 -5.50 -3.84
CA ARG A 58 -1.45 -6.38 -2.99
C ARG A 58 -2.16 -5.56 -1.93
N LEU A 59 -3.49 -5.57 -1.98
CA LEU A 59 -4.32 -4.85 -1.02
C LEU A 59 -5.65 -5.57 -0.78
N TYR A 60 -6.32 -5.20 0.30
CA TYR A 60 -7.68 -5.62 0.58
C TYR A 60 -8.69 -4.66 -0.07
N ASP A 61 -9.50 -5.16 -1.00
CA ASP A 61 -10.49 -4.33 -1.72
C ASP A 61 -11.72 -3.98 -0.87
N LYS A 62 -12.00 -4.78 0.16
CA LYS A 62 -13.12 -4.59 1.09
C LYS A 62 -12.76 -5.05 2.49
N PHE A 63 -13.45 -4.48 3.48
CA PHE A 63 -13.20 -4.76 4.90
C PHE A 63 -13.30 -6.26 5.24
N ASP A 64 -14.32 -6.95 4.71
CA ASP A 64 -14.57 -8.36 5.04
C ASP A 64 -13.56 -9.32 4.38
N ALA A 65 -12.72 -8.83 3.46
CA ALA A 65 -11.62 -9.62 2.90
C ALA A 65 -10.39 -9.66 3.81
N ALA A 66 -10.28 -8.74 4.79
CA ALA A 66 -9.20 -8.74 5.75
C ALA A 66 -9.47 -9.80 6.84
N PRO A 67 -8.50 -10.69 7.15
CA PRO A 67 -8.65 -11.66 8.22
C PRO A 67 -8.97 -10.97 9.55
N GLN A 68 -10.06 -11.38 10.20
CA GLN A 68 -10.53 -10.73 11.44
C GLN A 68 -9.49 -10.75 12.56
N LEU A 69 -8.63 -11.78 12.59
CA LEU A 69 -7.51 -11.86 13.50
C LEU A 69 -6.53 -10.69 13.32
N LEU A 70 -6.21 -10.33 12.07
CA LEU A 70 -5.33 -9.19 11.77
C LEU A 70 -5.99 -7.86 12.16
N VAL A 71 -7.29 -7.71 11.87
CA VAL A 71 -8.04 -6.51 12.26
C VAL A 71 -8.03 -6.34 13.78
N LYS A 72 -8.40 -7.38 14.54
CA LYS A 72 -8.44 -7.33 16.01
C LYS A 72 -7.07 -7.02 16.61
N SER A 73 -6.00 -7.65 16.10
CA SER A 73 -4.64 -7.38 16.57
C SER A 73 -4.19 -5.96 16.27
N LEU A 74 -4.48 -5.43 15.08
CA LEU A 74 -4.19 -4.05 14.72
C LEU A 74 -4.91 -3.06 15.66
N LEU A 75 -6.22 -3.23 15.86
CA LEU A 75 -7.00 -2.37 16.75
C LEU A 75 -6.49 -2.44 18.18
N PHE A 76 -6.11 -3.63 18.65
CA PHE A 76 -5.55 -3.76 19.98
C PHE A 76 -4.25 -2.97 20.19
N ILE A 77 -3.38 -2.94 19.16
CA ILE A 77 -2.07 -2.29 19.19
C ILE A 77 -2.19 -0.77 19.01
N GLU A 78 -3.04 -0.32 18.10
CA GLU A 78 -3.05 1.07 17.63
C GLU A 78 -4.31 1.85 18.02
N ASN A 79 -5.51 1.23 18.03
CA ASN A 79 -6.78 1.96 18.22
C ASN A 79 -7.96 1.05 18.63
N ARG A 80 -8.12 0.77 19.93
CA ARG A 80 -9.04 -0.28 20.46
C ARG A 80 -10.51 -0.01 20.20
N GLU A 81 -10.95 1.23 20.37
CA GLU A 81 -12.36 1.61 20.29
C GLU A 81 -12.84 1.86 18.84
N LEU A 82 -11.97 1.78 17.83
CA LEU A 82 -12.29 2.28 16.49
C LEU A 82 -13.53 1.63 15.89
N LEU A 83 -13.77 0.34 16.15
CA LEU A 83 -14.93 -0.40 15.64
C LEU A 83 -16.05 -0.58 16.67
N ASP A 84 -16.02 0.14 17.79
CA ASP A 84 -17.10 0.11 18.79
C ASP A 84 -18.40 0.69 18.20
N THR A 85 -19.44 -0.14 18.12
CA THR A 85 -20.75 0.22 17.57
C THR A 85 -21.66 0.90 18.58
N THR A 86 -21.29 0.98 19.85
CA THR A 86 -22.09 1.63 20.92
C THR A 86 -22.28 3.11 20.63
N TYR A 87 -21.28 3.76 20.02
CA TYR A 87 -21.29 5.19 19.75
C TYR A 87 -20.98 5.48 18.27
N PRO A 88 -21.94 5.28 17.34
CA PRO A 88 -21.69 5.35 15.89
C PRO A 88 -21.24 6.74 15.39
N LYS A 89 -21.62 7.80 16.10
CA LYS A 89 -21.28 9.19 15.77
C LYS A 89 -19.94 9.69 16.32
N ARG A 90 -19.24 8.91 17.16
CA ARG A 90 -17.94 9.33 17.73
C ARG A 90 -16.91 9.57 16.63
N ASN A 91 -16.15 10.65 16.77
CA ASN A 91 -15.08 10.99 15.86
C ASN A 91 -13.92 9.98 15.99
N PRO A 92 -13.56 9.23 14.93
CA PRO A 92 -12.48 8.23 14.97
C PRO A 92 -11.08 8.86 14.95
N ALA A 93 -10.96 10.16 14.72
CA ALA A 93 -9.70 10.89 14.89
C ALA A 93 -9.33 11.10 16.37
N VAL A 94 -10.28 10.85 17.30
CA VAL A 94 -10.11 11.05 18.74
C VAL A 94 -10.20 9.70 19.46
N GLU A 95 -9.29 9.48 20.39
CA GLU A 95 -9.40 8.36 21.34
C GLU A 95 -10.11 8.80 22.60
N TRP A 96 -11.34 8.33 22.76
CA TRP A 96 -12.26 8.83 23.76
C TRP A 96 -11.92 8.33 25.15
N ASP A 97 -11.47 7.08 25.28
CA ASP A 97 -10.92 6.56 26.54
C ASP A 97 -9.66 7.29 26.99
N ARG A 98 -8.76 7.60 26.05
CA ARG A 98 -7.53 8.33 26.37
C ARG A 98 -7.80 9.78 26.70
N PHE A 99 -8.74 10.41 25.99
CA PHE A 99 -9.18 11.76 26.27
C PHE A 99 -9.84 11.87 27.65
N SER A 100 -10.78 10.97 27.97
CA SER A 100 -11.46 10.97 29.27
C SER A 100 -10.49 10.74 30.42
N LYS A 101 -9.55 9.79 30.27
CA LYS A 101 -8.48 9.56 31.25
C LYS A 101 -7.60 10.80 31.43
N ALA A 102 -7.17 11.44 30.35
CA ALA A 102 -6.33 12.64 30.43
C ALA A 102 -7.03 13.81 31.13
N VAL A 103 -8.35 13.99 30.91
CA VAL A 103 -9.16 15.00 31.61
C VAL A 103 -9.25 14.69 33.11
N PHE A 104 -9.49 13.42 33.47
CA PHE A 104 -9.55 12.99 34.87
C PHE A 104 -8.21 13.15 35.58
N ASP A 105 -7.12 12.66 34.99
CA ASP A 105 -5.77 12.74 35.53
C ASP A 105 -5.34 14.20 35.75
N LYS A 106 -5.65 15.11 34.81
CA LYS A 106 -5.36 16.54 34.94
C LYS A 106 -6.15 17.19 36.08
N THR A 107 -7.40 16.78 36.29
CA THR A 107 -8.24 17.24 37.40
C THR A 107 -7.69 16.73 38.73
N ALA A 108 -7.30 15.46 38.81
CA ALA A 108 -6.65 14.86 39.98
C ALA A 108 -5.29 15.52 40.32
N HIS A 109 -4.50 15.89 39.31
CA HIS A 109 -3.26 16.66 39.50
C HIS A 109 -3.53 18.09 40.00
N SER A 110 -4.61 18.75 39.54
CA SER A 110 -4.96 20.11 40.00
C SER A 110 -5.42 20.15 41.46
N VAL A 111 -5.84 19.01 42.02
CA VAL A 111 -6.21 18.85 43.45
C VAL A 111 -5.12 18.16 44.27
N GLY A 112 -3.92 17.96 43.72
CA GLY A 112 -2.76 17.42 44.43
C GLY A 112 -2.73 15.90 44.64
N LEU A 113 -3.53 15.11 43.91
CA LEU A 113 -3.73 13.67 44.15
C LEU A 113 -3.15 12.72 43.09
N GLY A 114 -2.38 13.21 42.09
CA GLY A 114 -1.88 12.36 40.99
C GLY A 114 -0.36 12.22 40.95
N SER A 115 0.15 10.99 40.79
CA SER A 115 1.55 10.69 40.41
C SER A 115 1.66 10.49 38.90
N GLY A 116 2.73 11.03 38.30
CA GLY A 116 2.88 11.20 36.86
C GLY A 116 2.95 9.90 36.05
N GLY A 117 1.85 9.57 35.37
CA GLY A 117 1.86 8.62 34.26
C GLY A 117 2.28 9.31 32.96
N ARG A 118 3.32 8.79 32.29
CA ARG A 118 3.63 9.19 30.90
C ARG A 118 2.42 8.87 30.02
N VAL A 119 1.77 9.90 29.47
CA VAL A 119 0.72 9.76 28.45
C VAL A 119 1.34 9.04 27.25
N ALA A 120 0.97 7.78 27.03
CA ALA A 120 1.43 7.00 25.89
C ALA A 120 0.92 7.66 24.60
N GLY A 121 1.83 8.35 23.91
CA GLY A 121 1.55 9.14 22.71
C GLY A 121 1.31 8.32 21.45
N GLY A 122 0.22 7.56 21.39
CA GLY A 122 -0.27 6.95 20.16
C GLY A 122 -1.32 7.84 19.49
N SER A 123 -1.17 8.16 18.20
CA SER A 123 -2.24 8.78 17.40
C SER A 123 -3.25 7.72 16.97
N THR A 124 -4.51 8.08 16.72
CA THR A 124 -5.49 7.12 16.16
C THR A 124 -5.05 6.66 14.78
N LEU A 125 -5.61 5.55 14.29
CA LEU A 125 -5.33 5.11 12.92
C LEU A 125 -5.66 6.22 11.90
N ALA A 126 -6.76 6.95 12.11
CA ALA A 126 -7.14 8.08 11.27
C ALA A 126 -6.06 9.17 11.25
N THR A 127 -5.54 9.59 12.42
CA THR A 127 -4.46 10.60 12.47
C THR A 127 -3.13 10.09 11.94
N GLN A 128 -2.82 8.80 12.13
CA GLN A 128 -1.62 8.21 11.57
C GLN A 128 -1.65 8.21 10.03
N ILE A 129 -2.79 7.92 9.41
CA ILE A 129 -2.98 8.01 7.96
C ILE A 129 -2.69 9.44 7.48
N GLU A 130 -3.24 10.46 8.13
CA GLU A 130 -2.96 11.86 7.78
C GLU A 130 -1.48 12.20 7.86
N LYS A 131 -0.82 11.70 8.92
CA LYS A 131 0.59 11.98 9.16
C LYS A 131 1.46 11.46 8.02
N TYR A 132 1.35 10.20 7.62
CA TYR A 132 2.25 9.67 6.60
C TYR A 132 1.85 10.04 5.16
N ARG A 133 0.58 10.40 4.90
CA ARG A 133 0.16 10.85 3.55
C ARG A 133 0.52 12.30 3.27
N HIS A 134 0.42 13.18 4.27
CA HIS A 134 0.40 14.63 4.03
C HIS A 134 1.50 15.40 4.76
N SER A 135 2.22 14.79 5.73
CA SER A 135 3.29 15.51 6.44
C SER A 135 4.62 15.35 5.69
N PRO A 136 5.25 16.45 5.23
CA PRO A 136 6.56 16.41 4.58
C PRO A 136 7.61 15.80 5.52
N GLU A 137 8.48 14.94 4.97
CA GLU A 137 9.60 14.28 5.68
C GLU A 137 9.23 13.44 6.92
N GLY A 138 7.95 13.17 7.18
CA GLY A 138 7.51 12.39 8.35
C GLY A 138 7.83 13.03 9.71
N ARG A 139 8.31 14.28 9.74
CA ARG A 139 8.69 15.03 10.94
C ARG A 139 7.64 16.09 11.24
N THR A 140 6.72 15.77 12.13
CA THR A 140 5.78 16.74 12.72
C THR A 140 6.06 16.83 14.21
N ALA A 141 6.90 17.81 14.57
CA ALA A 141 7.36 18.00 15.95
C ALA A 141 6.51 19.02 16.72
N SER A 142 5.63 19.78 16.04
CA SER A 142 4.83 20.82 16.70
C SER A 142 3.45 20.31 17.16
N LEU A 143 2.93 20.88 18.24
CA LEU A 143 1.56 20.65 18.71
C LEU A 143 0.52 21.09 17.67
N THR A 144 0.82 22.15 16.92
CA THR A 144 -0.04 22.66 15.84
C THR A 144 -0.18 21.67 14.68
N ASP A 145 0.88 20.95 14.32
CA ASP A 145 0.80 19.94 13.25
C ASP A 145 -0.08 18.76 13.67
N LYS A 146 0.03 18.32 14.93
CA LYS A 146 -0.83 17.27 15.47
C LYS A 146 -2.31 17.68 15.46
N LEU A 147 -2.60 18.94 15.80
CA LEU A 147 -3.96 19.47 15.73
C LEU A 147 -4.46 19.54 14.28
N ARG A 148 -3.63 19.97 13.32
CA ARG A 148 -3.98 19.97 11.89
C ARG A 148 -4.26 18.57 11.36
N GLN A 149 -3.42 17.58 11.71
CA GLN A 149 -3.64 16.17 11.38
C GLN A 149 -4.97 15.67 11.96
N MET A 150 -5.23 15.95 13.25
CA MET A 150 -6.47 15.52 13.90
C MET A 150 -7.71 16.19 13.31
N ALA A 151 -7.66 17.50 13.02
CA ALA A 151 -8.75 18.21 12.38
C ALA A 151 -9.00 17.72 10.95
N SER A 152 -7.93 17.46 10.17
CA SER A 152 -8.05 16.89 8.82
C SER A 152 -8.65 15.48 8.83
N ALA A 153 -8.16 14.62 9.74
CA ALA A 153 -8.72 13.29 9.96
C ALA A 153 -10.21 13.35 10.36
N THR A 154 -10.57 14.31 11.21
CA THR A 154 -11.95 14.55 11.64
C THR A 154 -12.83 14.87 10.45
N LEU A 155 -12.48 15.90 9.67
CA LEU A 155 -13.26 16.30 8.49
C LEU A 155 -13.41 15.14 7.50
N ARG A 156 -12.33 14.40 7.24
CA ARG A 156 -12.36 13.24 6.34
C ARG A 156 -13.25 12.11 6.85
N SER A 157 -13.36 11.97 8.18
CA SER A 157 -14.14 10.90 8.81
C SER A 157 -15.65 11.07 8.63
N TYR A 158 -16.12 12.31 8.52
CA TYR A 158 -17.52 12.69 8.38
C TYR A 158 -17.96 12.96 6.93
N LEU A 159 -17.10 12.70 5.93
CA LEU A 159 -17.42 12.90 4.51
C LEU A 159 -18.69 12.17 4.05
N ASP A 160 -19.01 11.03 4.65
CA ASP A 160 -20.17 10.21 4.28
C ASP A 160 -21.39 10.45 5.21
N GLY A 161 -21.32 11.42 6.13
CA GLY A 161 -22.37 11.76 7.09
C GLY A 161 -21.95 11.63 8.57
N GLU A 162 -22.89 11.89 9.48
CA GLU A 162 -22.67 11.85 10.94
C GLU A 162 -22.35 10.45 11.49
N ASP A 163 -22.87 9.40 10.85
CA ASP A 163 -22.55 8.02 11.21
C ASP A 163 -21.20 7.62 10.61
N THR A 164 -20.21 7.44 11.49
CA THR A 164 -18.83 7.15 11.10
C THR A 164 -18.54 5.65 10.96
N SER A 165 -19.53 4.76 11.16
CA SER A 165 -19.35 3.30 11.17
C SER A 165 -18.68 2.77 9.89
N LYS A 166 -19.12 3.26 8.72
CA LYS A 166 -18.51 2.90 7.43
C LYS A 166 -17.09 3.45 7.31
N THR A 167 -16.88 4.70 7.73
CA THR A 167 -15.55 5.33 7.70
C THR A 167 -14.55 4.60 8.60
N ARG A 168 -14.96 4.14 9.78
CA ARG A 168 -14.09 3.40 10.72
C ARG A 168 -13.58 2.10 10.12
N ARG A 169 -14.45 1.31 9.47
CA ARG A 169 -14.04 0.12 8.70
C ARG A 169 -13.06 0.47 7.59
N ARG A 170 -13.33 1.57 6.87
CA ARG A 170 -12.44 2.05 5.83
C ARG A 170 -11.09 2.50 6.40
N ILE A 171 -11.02 3.18 7.53
CA ILE A 171 -9.77 3.59 8.18
C ILE A 171 -8.88 2.37 8.49
N VAL A 172 -9.47 1.29 9.01
CA VAL A 172 -8.74 0.03 9.21
C VAL A 172 -8.18 -0.49 7.89
N LEU A 173 -9.02 -0.57 6.86
CA LEU A 173 -8.64 -1.06 5.54
C LEU A 173 -7.53 -0.21 4.90
N GLU A 174 -7.67 1.11 4.94
CA GLU A 174 -6.71 2.07 4.43
C GLU A 174 -5.37 1.92 5.15
N TYR A 175 -5.37 1.78 6.48
CA TYR A 175 -4.15 1.57 7.23
C TYR A 175 -3.45 0.27 6.81
N LEU A 176 -4.18 -0.85 6.77
CA LEU A 176 -3.63 -2.15 6.33
C LEU A 176 -3.07 -2.09 4.92
N ASN A 177 -3.65 -1.27 4.04
CA ASN A 177 -3.25 -1.16 2.65
C ASN A 177 -2.15 -0.12 2.40
N THR A 178 -1.95 0.88 3.28
CA THR A 178 -1.08 2.03 2.98
C THR A 178 -0.03 2.34 4.03
N VAL A 179 0.03 1.62 5.15
CA VAL A 179 1.08 1.80 6.16
C VAL A 179 2.48 1.63 5.54
N PRO A 180 3.41 2.59 5.73
CA PRO A 180 4.74 2.50 5.15
C PRO A 180 5.61 1.47 5.87
N LEU A 181 6.18 0.53 5.12
CA LEU A 181 7.00 -0.59 5.61
C LEU A 181 8.41 -0.56 5.01
N SER A 182 9.02 0.64 5.01
CA SER A 182 10.36 0.91 4.47
C SER A 182 10.45 0.66 2.96
N ALA A 183 11.68 0.57 2.45
CA ALA A 183 11.98 0.20 1.07
C ALA A 183 12.92 -1.01 1.04
N LYS A 184 12.80 -1.85 0.01
CA LYS A 184 13.70 -2.98 -0.24
C LYS A 184 14.39 -2.81 -1.59
N LEU A 185 15.70 -3.14 -1.64
CA LEU A 185 16.48 -3.06 -2.87
C LEU A 185 15.82 -3.89 -3.98
N GLY A 186 15.70 -3.31 -5.17
CA GLY A 186 15.07 -3.94 -6.34
C GLY A 186 13.54 -3.85 -6.37
N TYR A 187 12.86 -3.46 -5.27
CA TYR A 187 11.41 -3.21 -5.24
C TYR A 187 11.10 -1.71 -5.08
N GLY A 188 11.85 -1.02 -4.23
CA GLY A 188 11.54 0.34 -3.78
C GLY A 188 10.68 0.35 -2.52
N GLU A 189 9.90 1.41 -2.32
CA GLU A 189 8.98 1.57 -1.18
C GLU A 189 7.95 0.45 -1.12
N VAL A 190 7.79 -0.12 0.07
CA VAL A 190 6.83 -1.15 0.42
C VAL A 190 5.75 -0.52 1.27
N ASN A 191 4.50 -0.51 0.79
CA ASN A 191 3.37 0.05 1.51
C ASN A 191 2.27 -1.00 1.67
N GLY A 192 1.69 -1.04 2.86
CA GLY A 192 0.64 -1.99 3.21
C GLY A 192 1.16 -3.39 3.55
N ILE A 193 0.36 -4.09 4.35
CA ILE A 193 0.63 -5.45 4.80
C ILE A 193 0.70 -6.43 3.61
N GLY A 194 -0.08 -6.20 2.54
CA GLY A 194 -0.08 -7.06 1.36
C GLY A 194 1.28 -7.13 0.67
N ASP A 195 1.82 -5.98 0.26
CA ASP A 195 3.17 -5.92 -0.32
C ASP A 195 4.24 -6.20 0.74
N GLY A 196 4.00 -5.86 2.02
CA GLY A 196 4.88 -6.21 3.13
C GLY A 196 5.12 -7.72 3.26
N MET A 197 4.05 -8.52 3.26
CA MET A 197 4.14 -9.99 3.35
C MET A 197 4.89 -10.59 2.14
N TRP A 198 4.66 -10.04 0.95
CA TRP A 198 5.36 -10.46 -0.26
C TRP A 198 6.85 -10.12 -0.21
N VAL A 199 7.19 -8.86 0.04
CA VAL A 199 8.55 -8.34 -0.10
C VAL A 199 9.44 -8.75 1.08
N TRP A 200 8.92 -8.73 2.30
CA TRP A 200 9.71 -9.00 3.51
C TRP A 200 9.72 -10.47 3.90
N TYR A 201 8.70 -11.25 3.55
CA TYR A 201 8.60 -12.67 3.92
C TYR A 201 8.44 -13.63 2.74
N GLY A 202 8.37 -13.13 1.50
CA GLY A 202 8.24 -13.99 0.31
C GLY A 202 6.89 -14.71 0.24
N ARG A 203 5.87 -14.21 0.94
CA ARG A 203 4.56 -14.86 1.05
C ARG A 203 3.60 -14.35 -0.01
N ASP A 204 2.97 -15.28 -0.73
CA ASP A 204 1.83 -14.94 -1.58
C ASP A 204 0.64 -14.45 -0.74
N PHE A 205 0.08 -13.30 -1.11
CA PHE A 205 -0.95 -12.63 -0.31
C PHE A 205 -2.28 -13.39 -0.29
N ALA A 206 -2.65 -14.08 -1.37
CA ALA A 206 -3.86 -14.91 -1.37
C ALA A 206 -3.68 -16.11 -0.42
N SER A 207 -2.50 -16.72 -0.41
CA SER A 207 -2.15 -17.79 0.53
C SER A 207 -2.19 -17.34 1.99
N VAL A 208 -1.59 -16.17 2.30
CA VAL A 208 -1.65 -15.56 3.65
C VAL A 208 -3.10 -15.42 4.11
N ASN A 209 -3.97 -14.87 3.27
CA ASN A 209 -5.37 -14.66 3.63
C ASN A 209 -6.14 -15.96 3.79
N ARG A 210 -5.90 -16.96 2.94
CA ARG A 210 -6.49 -18.30 3.10
C ARG A 210 -6.07 -18.95 4.42
N ILE A 211 -4.80 -18.87 4.78
CA ILE A 211 -4.27 -19.42 6.04
C ILE A 211 -4.86 -18.67 7.24
N LEU A 212 -4.88 -17.34 7.22
CA LEU A 212 -5.37 -16.56 8.36
C LEU A 212 -6.90 -16.54 8.48
N SER A 213 -7.63 -16.85 7.41
CA SER A 213 -9.08 -16.98 7.41
C SER A 213 -9.57 -18.38 7.80
N SER A 214 -8.69 -19.40 7.77
CA SER A 214 -9.09 -20.80 8.00
C SER A 214 -9.33 -21.15 9.48
N ASN A 215 -9.12 -20.22 10.41
CA ASN A 215 -9.11 -20.57 11.83
C ASN A 215 -10.43 -20.29 12.56
N SER A 216 -11.25 -21.33 12.71
CA SER A 216 -12.24 -21.46 13.79
C SER A 216 -12.67 -22.90 14.14
N VAL A 217 -12.07 -23.97 13.58
CA VAL A 217 -12.64 -25.34 13.77
C VAL A 217 -11.66 -26.41 14.28
N THR A 218 -10.34 -26.26 14.16
CA THR A 218 -9.38 -27.29 14.62
C THR A 218 -8.78 -26.97 15.99
N PRO A 219 -8.74 -27.93 16.94
CA PRO A 219 -8.17 -27.72 18.28
C PRO A 219 -6.66 -27.40 18.29
N ALA A 220 -5.93 -27.81 17.26
CA ALA A 220 -4.49 -27.60 17.14
C ALA A 220 -4.16 -26.50 16.13
N ILE A 221 -3.42 -25.48 16.60
CA ILE A 221 -2.86 -24.43 15.74
C ILE A 221 -1.71 -25.03 14.93
N SER A 222 -1.79 -24.97 13.60
CA SER A 222 -0.69 -25.44 12.75
C SER A 222 0.54 -24.52 12.87
N PRO A 223 1.77 -25.06 12.77
CA PRO A 223 2.99 -24.25 12.76
C PRO A 223 2.99 -23.19 11.65
N GLU A 224 2.44 -23.52 10.48
CA GLU A 224 2.31 -22.57 9.36
C GLU A 224 1.38 -21.42 9.70
N PHE A 225 0.22 -21.69 10.33
CA PHE A 225 -0.70 -20.63 10.77
C PHE A 225 -0.02 -19.69 11.77
N ALA A 226 0.67 -20.26 12.76
CA ALA A 226 1.35 -19.49 13.80
C ALA A 226 2.46 -18.61 13.21
N LEU A 227 3.26 -19.13 12.28
CA LEU A 227 4.31 -18.38 11.61
C LEU A 227 3.74 -17.26 10.73
N VAL A 228 2.75 -17.54 9.87
CA VAL A 228 2.15 -16.52 8.99
C VAL A 228 1.49 -15.40 9.81
N TYR A 229 0.84 -15.75 10.93
CA TYR A 229 0.29 -14.75 11.84
C TYR A 229 1.40 -13.90 12.48
N LYS A 230 2.49 -14.52 12.94
CA LYS A 230 3.63 -13.80 13.53
C LYS A 230 4.29 -12.86 12.53
N GLU A 231 4.49 -13.29 11.29
CA GLU A 231 5.01 -12.48 10.19
C GLU A 231 4.10 -11.27 9.90
N ALA A 232 2.78 -11.45 9.84
CA ALA A 232 1.87 -10.32 9.63
C ALA A 232 1.86 -9.35 10.82
N LEU A 233 1.92 -9.88 12.06
CA LEU A 233 1.97 -9.10 13.28
C LEU A 233 3.26 -8.27 13.39
N SER A 234 4.41 -8.86 13.02
CA SER A 234 5.70 -8.15 13.05
C SER A 234 5.69 -6.94 12.11
N LEU A 235 5.07 -7.03 10.93
CA LEU A 235 4.92 -5.88 10.02
C LEU A 235 4.11 -4.74 10.65
N MET A 236 3.00 -5.06 11.34
CA MET A 236 2.20 -4.05 12.04
C MET A 236 3.01 -3.35 13.14
N ILE A 237 3.88 -4.08 13.83
CA ILE A 237 4.74 -3.55 14.89
C ILE A 237 5.90 -2.71 14.31
N ALA A 238 6.48 -3.18 13.21
CA ALA A 238 7.63 -2.57 12.56
C ALA A 238 7.35 -1.14 12.08
N GLN A 239 6.09 -0.78 11.79
CA GLN A 239 5.67 0.55 11.32
C GLN A 239 6.23 1.71 12.16
N ARG A 240 6.51 1.49 13.45
CA ARG A 240 7.04 2.51 14.35
C ARG A 240 8.44 2.99 13.96
N ARG A 241 9.28 2.07 13.43
CA ARG A 241 10.65 2.32 12.96
C ARG A 241 10.99 1.33 11.83
N PRO A 242 10.31 1.42 10.67
CA PRO A 242 10.29 0.33 9.70
C PRO A 242 11.65 0.08 9.08
N ALA A 243 12.44 1.14 8.83
CA ALA A 243 13.81 1.02 8.31
C ALA A 243 14.76 0.27 9.25
N TYR A 244 14.59 0.39 10.57
CA TYR A 244 15.39 -0.32 11.54
C TYR A 244 14.93 -1.78 11.66
N TYR A 245 13.65 -1.99 11.98
CA TYR A 245 13.13 -3.33 12.28
C TYR A 245 13.11 -4.28 11.08
N LEU A 246 12.90 -3.77 9.86
CA LEU A 246 12.90 -4.56 8.63
C LEU A 246 14.30 -4.59 7.97
N GLY A 247 15.29 -3.98 8.60
CA GLY A 247 16.69 -3.99 8.18
C GLY A 247 17.57 -4.68 9.22
N ALA A 248 18.46 -3.92 9.87
CA ALA A 248 19.43 -4.45 10.82
C ALA A 248 18.82 -4.92 12.17
N GLY A 249 17.57 -4.55 12.47
CA GLY A 249 16.89 -4.79 13.75
C GLY A 249 16.05 -6.06 13.82
N GLU A 250 16.34 -7.10 13.02
CA GLU A 250 15.53 -8.32 12.93
C GLU A 250 15.32 -9.01 14.29
N LYS A 251 16.39 -9.16 15.08
CA LYS A 251 16.31 -9.79 16.42
C LYS A 251 15.46 -8.96 17.39
N ASP A 252 15.54 -7.64 17.29
CA ASP A 252 14.74 -6.73 18.10
C ASP A 252 13.27 -6.77 17.70
N LEU A 253 12.98 -6.88 16.40
CA LEU A 253 11.63 -7.08 15.89
C LEU A 253 11.04 -8.40 16.38
N GLU A 254 11.81 -9.49 16.33
CA GLU A 254 11.43 -10.80 16.86
C GLU A 254 11.04 -10.72 18.35
N ASN A 255 11.92 -10.15 19.17
CA ASN A 255 11.67 -9.97 20.61
C ASN A 255 10.45 -9.10 20.92
N LEU A 256 10.29 -8.00 20.18
CA LEU A 256 9.15 -7.10 20.33
C LEU A 256 7.85 -7.78 19.89
N THR A 257 7.87 -8.53 18.79
CA THR A 257 6.73 -9.32 18.31
C THR A 257 6.30 -10.37 19.34
N ASN A 258 7.26 -11.11 19.91
CA ASN A 258 6.99 -12.07 20.98
C ASN A 258 6.39 -11.42 22.24
N SER A 259 6.82 -10.20 22.56
CA SER A 259 6.23 -9.43 23.66
C SER A 259 4.79 -9.03 23.37
N HIS A 260 4.49 -8.57 22.15
CA HIS A 260 3.13 -8.27 21.73
C HIS A 260 2.22 -9.51 21.70
N LEU A 261 2.71 -10.68 21.27
CA LEU A 261 1.96 -11.93 21.32
C LEU A 261 1.47 -12.26 22.74
N ARG A 262 2.33 -12.06 23.76
CA ARG A 262 1.96 -12.30 25.17
C ARG A 262 0.85 -11.34 25.63
N VAL A 263 0.97 -10.06 25.32
CA VAL A 263 -0.02 -9.04 25.71
C VAL A 263 -1.35 -9.23 24.97
N LEU A 264 -1.31 -9.60 23.68
CA LEU A 264 -2.51 -9.93 22.90
C LEU A 264 -3.27 -11.12 23.50
N ALA A 265 -2.55 -12.16 23.93
CA ALA A 265 -3.15 -13.33 24.57
C ALA A 265 -3.71 -13.00 25.95
N GLN A 266 -2.99 -12.20 26.75
CA GLN A 266 -3.45 -11.73 28.05
C GLN A 266 -4.74 -10.93 27.94
N ALA A 267 -4.90 -10.15 26.86
CA ALA A 267 -6.12 -9.40 26.58
C ALA A 267 -7.21 -10.21 25.87
N GLY A 268 -7.00 -11.51 25.61
CA GLY A 268 -7.99 -12.38 24.95
C GLY A 268 -8.17 -12.12 23.45
N VAL A 269 -7.29 -11.33 22.82
CA VAL A 269 -7.34 -11.06 21.37
C VAL A 269 -6.95 -12.30 20.57
N ILE A 270 -6.00 -13.07 21.10
CA ILE A 270 -5.59 -14.38 20.57
C ILE A 270 -5.67 -15.44 21.66
N SER A 271 -5.79 -16.71 21.25
CA SER A 271 -5.76 -17.82 22.21
C SER A 271 -4.35 -18.02 22.79
N PRO A 272 -4.22 -18.52 24.03
CA PRO A 272 -2.93 -18.93 24.59
C PRO A 272 -2.20 -19.96 23.71
N ALA A 273 -2.94 -20.89 23.09
CA ALA A 273 -2.37 -21.87 22.17
C ALA A 273 -1.72 -21.22 20.93
N LEU A 274 -2.34 -20.18 20.35
CA LEU A 274 -1.74 -19.43 19.24
C LEU A 274 -0.51 -18.64 19.69
N ARG A 275 -0.54 -18.03 20.88
CA ARG A 275 0.64 -17.38 21.46
C ARG A 275 1.80 -18.35 21.58
N ASP A 276 1.56 -19.52 22.19
CA ASP A 276 2.63 -20.48 22.45
C ASP A 276 3.20 -21.04 21.15
N ALA A 277 2.35 -21.37 20.19
CA ALA A 277 2.77 -21.80 18.86
C ALA A 277 3.58 -20.71 18.12
N ALA A 278 3.15 -19.45 18.18
CA ALA A 278 3.84 -18.35 17.49
C ALA A 278 5.13 -17.91 18.20
N VAL A 279 5.21 -18.01 19.53
CA VAL A 279 6.47 -17.75 20.25
C VAL A 279 7.51 -18.83 19.96
N ALA A 280 7.07 -20.06 19.69
CA ALA A 280 7.96 -21.17 19.35
C ALA A 280 8.50 -21.13 17.90
N THR A 281 7.92 -20.32 17.01
CA THR A 281 8.47 -20.08 15.66
C THR A 281 9.45 -18.92 15.65
N VAL A 282 10.22 -18.76 14.57
CA VAL A 282 11.15 -17.63 14.39
C VAL A 282 10.79 -16.91 13.09
N LEU A 283 10.90 -15.58 13.05
CA LEU A 283 10.73 -14.83 11.81
C LEU A 283 11.82 -15.20 10.79
N HIS A 284 11.44 -15.32 9.52
CA HIS A 284 12.36 -15.64 8.43
C HIS A 284 12.27 -14.59 7.31
N PRO A 285 13.00 -13.46 7.41
CA PRO A 285 13.00 -12.46 6.36
C PRO A 285 13.48 -13.04 5.02
N ALA A 286 12.78 -12.66 3.96
CA ALA A 286 13.13 -13.07 2.61
C ALA A 286 14.49 -12.48 2.19
N LEU A 287 15.37 -13.31 1.62
CA LEU A 287 16.67 -12.90 1.12
C LEU A 287 16.57 -11.98 -0.12
N GLY A 288 15.51 -12.14 -0.92
CA GLY A 288 15.25 -11.34 -2.12
C GLY A 288 13.99 -10.47 -1.98
N SER A 289 13.78 -9.57 -2.94
CA SER A 289 12.60 -8.70 -2.99
C SER A 289 11.35 -9.35 -3.59
N GLY A 290 11.46 -10.57 -4.10
CA GLY A 290 10.38 -11.26 -4.79
C GLY A 290 10.04 -10.66 -6.17
N VAL A 291 10.80 -9.66 -6.64
CA VAL A 291 10.64 -9.11 -8.00
C VAL A 291 11.23 -10.11 -9.00
N ALA A 292 10.37 -10.87 -9.64
CA ALA A 292 10.79 -11.76 -10.72
C ALA A 292 11.20 -10.91 -11.94
N PRO A 293 12.30 -11.24 -12.63
CA PRO A 293 12.60 -10.62 -13.92
C PRO A 293 11.45 -10.88 -14.90
N PRO A 294 11.09 -9.90 -15.76
CA PRO A 294 10.00 -10.08 -16.70
C PRO A 294 10.29 -11.26 -17.64
N PRO A 295 9.29 -12.09 -18.00
CA PRO A 295 9.50 -13.23 -18.87
C PRO A 295 10.01 -12.78 -20.26
N ALA A 296 10.92 -13.55 -20.85
CA ALA A 296 11.65 -13.19 -22.09
C ALA A 296 10.72 -12.77 -23.26
N ASN A 297 9.53 -13.38 -23.36
CA ASN A 297 8.57 -13.12 -24.44
C ASN A 297 7.87 -11.75 -24.37
N THR A 298 8.19 -10.94 -23.34
CA THR A 298 7.53 -9.67 -23.02
C THR A 298 8.22 -8.45 -23.65
N PHE A 299 9.43 -8.60 -24.18
CA PHE A 299 10.21 -7.46 -24.66
C PHE A 299 9.63 -6.82 -25.94
N VAL A 300 9.11 -7.64 -26.85
CA VAL A 300 8.51 -7.17 -28.12
C VAL A 300 7.09 -6.62 -27.91
N THR A 301 6.27 -7.30 -27.09
CA THR A 301 4.92 -6.81 -26.74
C THR A 301 4.96 -5.53 -25.91
N ARG A 302 6.00 -5.31 -25.09
CA ARG A 302 6.19 -4.05 -24.35
C ARG A 302 6.89 -2.96 -25.14
N LYS A 303 7.42 -3.18 -26.35
CA LYS A 303 8.16 -2.13 -27.08
C LYS A 303 7.29 -0.89 -27.32
N ALA A 304 6.06 -1.10 -27.77
CA ALA A 304 5.09 -0.03 -27.97
C ALA A 304 4.74 0.68 -26.64
N ALA A 305 4.41 -0.10 -25.60
CA ALA A 305 4.12 0.45 -24.27
C ALA A 305 5.30 1.24 -23.68
N ASN A 306 6.54 0.75 -23.82
CA ASN A 306 7.75 1.41 -23.32
C ASN A 306 8.06 2.69 -24.12
N ALA A 307 7.81 2.72 -25.42
CA ALA A 307 7.91 3.95 -26.21
C ALA A 307 6.94 5.02 -25.69
N VAL A 308 5.71 4.63 -25.38
CA VAL A 308 4.72 5.55 -24.77
C VAL A 308 5.16 5.98 -23.37
N ARG A 309 5.66 5.07 -22.52
CA ARG A 309 6.17 5.40 -21.18
C ARG A 309 7.34 6.40 -21.25
N ASN A 310 8.29 6.19 -22.15
CA ASN A 310 9.39 7.12 -22.38
C ASN A 310 8.89 8.49 -22.86
N HIS A 311 7.90 8.51 -23.75
CA HIS A 311 7.28 9.75 -24.20
C HIS A 311 6.59 10.50 -23.05
N LEU A 312 5.83 9.78 -22.22
CA LEU A 312 5.15 10.34 -21.05
C LEU A 312 6.14 10.89 -20.01
N ALA A 313 7.21 10.15 -19.72
CA ALA A 313 8.28 10.61 -18.84
C ALA A 313 8.86 11.95 -19.30
N ASN A 314 9.10 12.09 -20.61
CA ASN A 314 9.58 13.35 -21.20
C ASN A 314 8.53 14.47 -21.15
N LEU A 315 7.26 14.16 -21.39
CA LEU A 315 6.15 15.14 -21.34
C LEU A 315 5.95 15.70 -19.93
N LEU A 316 6.00 14.84 -18.92
CA LEU A 316 5.83 15.21 -17.52
C LEU A 316 7.14 15.76 -16.92
N GLY A 317 8.27 15.36 -17.50
CA GLY A 317 9.62 15.70 -17.09
C GLY A 317 10.05 15.06 -15.78
N ASP A 318 9.64 13.79 -15.58
CA ASP A 318 10.27 12.87 -14.63
C ASP A 318 10.73 11.64 -15.43
N SER A 319 12.04 11.48 -15.58
CA SER A 319 12.63 10.38 -16.35
C SER A 319 12.62 9.04 -15.61
N ARG A 320 12.27 9.03 -14.31
CA ARG A 320 12.26 7.80 -13.51
C ARG A 320 10.97 7.03 -13.77
N MET A 321 11.07 5.91 -14.48
CA MET A 321 9.93 5.01 -14.75
C MET A 321 9.21 4.56 -13.47
N TYR A 322 9.96 4.39 -12.38
CA TYR A 322 9.42 4.08 -11.06
C TYR A 322 8.38 5.11 -10.58
N ASN A 323 8.64 6.39 -10.78
CA ASN A 323 7.70 7.45 -10.41
C ASN A 323 6.53 7.51 -11.39
N LEU A 324 6.82 7.37 -12.69
CA LEU A 324 5.81 7.39 -13.75
C LEU A 324 4.74 6.31 -13.53
N ASP A 325 5.15 5.08 -13.23
CA ASP A 325 4.26 3.93 -13.03
C ASP A 325 3.34 4.09 -11.80
N ARG A 326 3.68 5.01 -10.89
CA ARG A 326 2.96 5.28 -9.64
C ARG A 326 2.08 6.53 -9.69
N LEU A 327 2.11 7.27 -10.79
CA LEU A 327 1.13 8.34 -11.01
C LEU A 327 -0.25 7.71 -11.19
N ASP A 328 -1.28 8.30 -10.57
CA ASP A 328 -2.68 7.99 -10.88
C ASP A 328 -3.05 8.61 -12.23
N LEU A 329 -2.59 7.97 -13.31
CA LEU A 329 -2.61 8.51 -14.67
C LEU A 329 -3.13 7.46 -15.65
N SER A 330 -4.10 7.86 -16.47
CA SER A 330 -4.55 7.08 -17.62
C SER A 330 -4.28 7.84 -18.92
N VAL A 331 -3.74 7.15 -19.92
CA VAL A 331 -3.39 7.72 -21.22
C VAL A 331 -3.97 6.84 -22.32
N ARG A 332 -4.72 7.46 -23.23
CA ARG A 332 -5.16 6.82 -24.47
C ARG A 332 -4.22 7.20 -25.61
N THR A 333 -3.80 6.20 -26.38
CA THR A 333 -2.84 6.37 -27.47
C THR A 333 -3.53 6.22 -28.83
N THR A 334 -2.83 6.56 -29.91
CA THR A 334 -3.27 6.28 -31.29
C THR A 334 -2.86 4.88 -31.76
N LEU A 335 -2.20 4.09 -30.89
CA LEU A 335 -1.76 2.74 -31.24
C LEU A 335 -2.96 1.81 -31.37
N ASN A 336 -2.85 0.80 -32.23
CA ASN A 336 -3.81 -0.28 -32.34
C ASN A 336 -3.14 -1.57 -31.85
N ALA A 337 -3.69 -2.16 -30.78
CA ALA A 337 -3.10 -3.32 -30.12
C ALA A 337 -3.02 -4.53 -31.07
N ASP A 338 -4.07 -4.78 -31.84
CA ASP A 338 -4.15 -5.91 -32.75
C ASP A 338 -3.19 -5.80 -33.94
N ALA A 339 -3.05 -4.60 -34.51
CA ALA A 339 -2.05 -4.33 -35.53
C ALA A 339 -0.64 -4.57 -35.00
N GLN A 340 -0.33 -4.13 -33.77
CA GLN A 340 0.98 -4.38 -33.14
C GLN A 340 1.22 -5.88 -32.89
N LYS A 341 0.20 -6.61 -32.41
CA LYS A 341 0.26 -8.07 -32.23
C LYS A 341 0.50 -8.78 -33.57
N ALA A 342 -0.22 -8.39 -34.63
CA ALA A 342 -0.09 -8.96 -35.96
C ALA A 342 1.29 -8.73 -36.57
N VAL A 343 1.80 -7.49 -36.53
CA VAL A 343 3.16 -7.16 -37.00
C VAL A 343 4.21 -7.93 -36.20
N THR A 344 4.08 -7.99 -34.87
CA THR A 344 4.98 -8.75 -34.01
C THR A 344 5.00 -10.24 -34.36
N ALA A 345 3.83 -10.82 -34.63
CA ALA A 345 3.71 -12.23 -35.01
C ALA A 345 4.39 -12.51 -36.36
N VAL A 346 4.24 -11.61 -37.33
CA VAL A 346 4.94 -11.70 -38.62
C VAL A 346 6.45 -11.60 -38.43
N LEU A 347 6.94 -10.56 -37.73
CA LEU A 347 8.38 -10.38 -37.49
C LEU A 347 9.00 -11.57 -36.74
N ARG A 348 8.28 -12.18 -35.81
CA ARG A 348 8.72 -13.42 -35.13
C ARG A 348 8.80 -14.62 -36.04
N LYS A 349 7.90 -14.74 -37.04
CA LYS A 349 8.03 -15.84 -38.01
C LYS A 349 9.31 -15.68 -38.83
N LEU A 350 9.76 -14.46 -39.10
CA LEU A 350 10.97 -14.20 -39.88
C LEU A 350 12.28 -14.55 -39.14
N THR A 351 12.24 -14.91 -37.85
CA THR A 351 13.42 -15.49 -37.17
C THR A 351 13.64 -16.96 -37.54
N ASP A 352 12.66 -17.60 -38.20
CA ASP A 352 12.79 -18.92 -38.78
C ASP A 352 13.36 -18.81 -40.21
N ASN A 353 14.39 -19.61 -40.52
CA ASN A 353 15.06 -19.60 -41.82
C ASN A 353 14.13 -19.97 -42.99
N GLU A 354 13.23 -20.93 -42.78
CA GLU A 354 12.31 -21.40 -43.82
C GLU A 354 11.26 -20.32 -44.12
N ALA A 355 10.68 -19.73 -43.08
CA ALA A 355 9.73 -18.63 -43.22
C ALA A 355 10.38 -17.34 -43.78
N ALA A 356 11.64 -17.07 -43.43
CA ALA A 356 12.40 -15.95 -44.02
C ALA A 356 12.72 -16.18 -45.51
N ALA A 357 12.98 -17.43 -45.90
CA ALA A 357 13.18 -17.81 -47.30
C ALA A 357 11.87 -17.72 -48.11
N GLU A 358 10.75 -18.22 -47.57
CA GLU A 358 9.41 -18.07 -48.18
C GLU A 358 9.01 -16.59 -48.36
N ALA A 359 9.40 -15.73 -47.41
CA ALA A 359 9.20 -14.29 -47.49
C ALA A 359 10.18 -13.57 -48.44
N GLY A 360 11.10 -14.29 -49.09
CA GLY A 360 12.07 -13.74 -50.05
C GLY A 360 13.22 -12.95 -49.42
N LEU A 361 13.50 -13.13 -48.13
CA LEU A 361 14.47 -12.33 -47.38
C LEU A 361 15.90 -12.89 -47.37
N THR A 362 16.16 -13.99 -48.08
CA THR A 362 17.47 -14.69 -48.14
C THR A 362 18.31 -14.34 -49.38
N GLY A 363 17.90 -13.35 -50.17
CA GLY A 363 18.60 -12.91 -51.39
C GLY A 363 19.88 -12.09 -51.16
N LYS A 364 20.65 -11.88 -52.24
CA LYS A 364 21.91 -11.09 -52.23
C LYS A 364 21.62 -9.63 -51.86
N GLY A 365 22.11 -9.16 -50.71
CA GLY A 365 21.85 -7.82 -50.15
C GLY A 365 20.74 -7.75 -49.09
N MET A 366 20.14 -8.88 -48.73
CA MET A 366 19.13 -9.02 -47.68
C MET A 366 19.76 -9.64 -46.42
N LEU A 367 19.02 -10.39 -45.58
CA LEU A 367 19.57 -11.05 -44.38
C LEU A 367 20.78 -11.98 -44.69
N GLY A 368 20.96 -12.36 -45.96
CA GLY A 368 22.13 -13.06 -46.45
C GLY A 368 22.29 -14.43 -45.78
N ASN A 369 23.51 -14.76 -45.35
CA ASN A 369 23.83 -15.95 -44.55
C ASN A 369 23.82 -15.67 -43.02
N GLY A 370 23.30 -14.52 -42.59
CA GLY A 370 23.18 -14.19 -41.18
C GLY A 370 22.11 -15.06 -40.52
N ASP A 371 22.37 -15.52 -39.31
CA ASP A 371 21.42 -16.31 -38.52
C ASP A 371 20.23 -15.43 -38.11
N PRO A 372 19.01 -15.62 -38.68
CA PRO A 372 17.85 -14.78 -38.41
C PRO A 372 17.35 -14.89 -36.97
N SER A 373 17.76 -15.93 -36.24
CA SER A 373 17.43 -16.09 -34.83
C SER A 373 18.21 -15.14 -33.90
N LYS A 374 19.21 -14.42 -34.44
CA LYS A 374 20.08 -13.49 -33.70
C LYS A 374 19.75 -12.01 -33.95
N VAL A 375 18.65 -11.69 -34.63
CA VAL A 375 18.24 -10.32 -35.02
C VAL A 375 17.04 -9.84 -34.22
#